data_AF-A0A953WHD9-F1
#
_entry.id   AF-A0A953WHD9-F1
#
_cell.length_a   1.000
_cell.length_b   1.000
_cell.length_c   1.000
_cell.angle_alpha   90.00
_cell.angle_beta   90.00
_cell.angle_gamma   90.00
#
_symmetry.space_group_name_H-M   'P 1'
#
loop_
_entity.id
_entity.type
_entity.pdbx_description
1 polymer ?
#
loop_
_entity_poly.entity_id
_entity_poly.type
_entity_poly.pdbx_seq_one_letter_code
_entity_poly.pdbx_strand_id
1 'polypeptide(L)'
;NYTDPFEPYDFRGKRVMIVGAGNSAMDISSELSQRPLAEKLFISMRRGVWVMPKYMDGKPADKAVLPAWMPASLGRKLARAKIKKTIGMMEDYGLPKPDHEPLEGHPSVSGEFLTRVGCGDITPKPDIEKLDGDGVVFTDGTREKIDAIVWATGYNVTFPFLKQDDLTPKENVFPLYKRMVKPGRETIFFLGLAQPLPTLVNFAEQQSKLVAAALDGEYAFPDAAEMERITIADEKEHLGHFYDSPRHRMQVDFNLYCRDLLKEIEKGMKRAKAHA
;
A
#
# COMPACT_ATOMS: atom_id res chain seq x y z
N ASN A 1 -18.52 -12.06 -9.19
CA ASN A 1 -17.35 -11.16 -9.17
C ASN A 1 -17.72 -9.93 -8.37
N TYR A 2 -17.31 -9.82 -7.12
CA TYR A 2 -17.49 -8.60 -6.32
C TYR A 2 -16.22 -7.77 -6.43
N THR A 3 -16.05 -7.11 -7.58
CA THR A 3 -14.84 -6.37 -7.94
C THR A 3 -15.12 -4.93 -8.31
N ASP A 4 -16.40 -4.55 -8.43
CA ASP A 4 -16.83 -3.25 -8.90
C ASP A 4 -18.15 -2.85 -8.19
N PRO A 5 -18.32 -1.59 -7.75
CA PRO A 5 -19.52 -1.13 -7.08
C PRO A 5 -20.79 -1.11 -7.95
N PHE A 6 -20.69 -1.22 -9.28
CA PHE A 6 -21.85 -1.16 -10.17
C PHE A 6 -22.52 -2.52 -10.38
N GLU A 7 -21.86 -3.62 -10.02
CA GLU A 7 -22.42 -4.97 -10.04
C GLU A 7 -22.29 -5.64 -8.65
N PRO A 8 -23.02 -5.14 -7.64
CA PRO A 8 -22.88 -5.64 -6.28
C PRO A 8 -23.42 -7.08 -6.17
N TYR A 9 -22.72 -7.88 -5.38
CA TYR A 9 -23.21 -9.19 -4.96
C TYR A 9 -24.17 -9.01 -3.78
N ASP A 10 -25.31 -9.68 -3.79
CA ASP A 10 -26.28 -9.59 -2.70
C ASP A 10 -25.80 -10.44 -1.50
N PHE A 11 -25.39 -9.76 -0.43
CA PHE A 11 -24.91 -10.37 0.81
C PHE A 11 -26.00 -10.55 1.87
N ARG A 12 -27.23 -10.08 1.63
CA ARG A 12 -28.29 -10.11 2.63
C ARG A 12 -28.62 -11.54 3.06
N GLY A 13 -28.66 -11.76 4.37
CA GLY A 13 -28.92 -13.09 4.95
C GLY A 13 -27.80 -14.10 4.74
N LYS A 14 -26.59 -13.66 4.35
CA LYS A 14 -25.44 -14.53 4.14
C LYS A 14 -24.40 -14.39 5.24
N ARG A 15 -23.67 -15.48 5.46
CA ARG A 15 -22.45 -15.53 6.27
C ARG A 15 -21.27 -15.25 5.35
N VAL A 16 -20.68 -14.08 5.49
CA VAL A 16 -19.68 -13.55 4.55
C VAL A 16 -18.31 -13.59 5.19
N MET A 17 -17.31 -14.05 4.43
CA MET A 17 -15.91 -13.98 4.83
C MET A 17 -15.14 -13.01 3.94
N ILE A 18 -14.47 -12.05 4.56
CA ILE A 18 -13.51 -11.16 3.89
C ILE A 18 -12.11 -11.71 4.14
N VAL A 19 -11.33 -11.90 3.08
CA VAL A 19 -9.94 -12.35 3.18
C VAL A 19 -9.01 -11.20 2.86
N GLY A 20 -8.24 -10.77 3.86
CA GLY A 20 -7.27 -9.69 3.69
C GLY A 20 -7.23 -8.73 4.87
N ALA A 21 -6.20 -7.89 4.85
CA ALA A 21 -5.85 -6.96 5.92
C ALA A 21 -5.33 -5.64 5.33
N GLY A 22 -5.93 -5.20 4.23
CA GLY A 22 -5.65 -3.91 3.58
C GLY A 22 -6.86 -2.98 3.67
N ASN A 23 -6.71 -1.75 3.18
CA ASN A 23 -7.78 -0.73 3.23
C ASN A 23 -9.09 -1.23 2.61
N SER A 24 -9.05 -1.88 1.44
CA SER A 24 -10.25 -2.45 0.80
C SER A 24 -10.94 -3.49 1.68
N ALA A 25 -10.18 -4.36 2.36
CA ALA A 25 -10.76 -5.33 3.28
C ALA A 25 -11.48 -4.63 4.44
N MET A 26 -10.87 -3.59 5.02
CA MET A 26 -11.46 -2.85 6.15
C MET A 26 -12.69 -2.04 5.78
N ASP A 27 -12.70 -1.41 4.61
CA ASP A 27 -13.84 -0.63 4.14
C ASP A 27 -15.02 -1.56 3.80
N ILE A 28 -14.77 -2.64 3.03
CA ILE A 28 -15.80 -3.65 2.72
C ILE A 28 -16.30 -4.30 4.01
N SER A 29 -15.42 -4.62 4.96
CA SER A 29 -15.84 -5.20 6.23
C SER A 29 -16.66 -4.23 7.07
N SER A 30 -16.25 -2.95 7.16
CA SER A 30 -17.02 -1.94 7.89
C SER A 30 -18.42 -1.77 7.28
N GLU A 31 -18.51 -1.73 5.95
CA GLU A 31 -19.79 -1.63 5.24
C GLU A 31 -20.67 -2.86 5.50
N LEU A 32 -20.19 -4.07 5.18
CA LEU A 32 -20.98 -5.31 5.28
C LEU A 32 -21.27 -5.75 6.72
N SER A 33 -20.57 -5.21 7.72
CA SER A 33 -20.83 -5.49 9.14
C SER A 33 -22.18 -4.91 9.63
N GLN A 34 -22.80 -4.03 8.85
CA GLN A 34 -24.13 -3.52 9.17
C GLN A 34 -25.16 -4.65 9.07
N ARG A 35 -25.93 -4.85 10.16
CA ARG A 35 -26.89 -5.96 10.31
C ARG A 35 -27.82 -6.23 9.12
N PRO A 36 -28.31 -5.23 8.36
CA PRO A 36 -29.16 -5.49 7.21
C PRO A 36 -28.43 -6.07 5.99
N LEU A 37 -27.10 -5.97 5.93
CA LEU A 37 -26.30 -6.27 4.73
C LEU A 37 -25.71 -7.69 4.74
N ALA A 38 -25.51 -8.29 5.91
CA ALA A 38 -25.07 -9.68 6.06
C ALA A 38 -25.64 -10.28 7.36
N GLU A 39 -25.84 -11.61 7.40
CA GLU A 39 -26.22 -12.31 8.63
C GLU A 39 -25.07 -12.29 9.64
N LYS A 40 -23.86 -12.60 9.17
CA LYS A 40 -22.65 -12.63 9.97
C LYS A 40 -21.44 -12.32 9.11
N LEU A 41 -20.52 -11.52 9.64
CA LEU A 41 -19.28 -11.17 8.96
C LEU A 41 -18.06 -11.74 9.67
N PHE A 42 -17.20 -12.38 8.88
CA PHE A 42 -15.89 -12.85 9.30
C PHE A 42 -14.80 -12.10 8.53
N ILE A 43 -13.67 -11.85 9.17
CA ILE A 43 -12.46 -11.39 8.50
C ILE A 43 -11.32 -12.34 8.80
N SER A 44 -10.72 -12.91 7.75
CA SER A 44 -9.55 -13.78 7.85
C SER A 44 -8.28 -12.98 7.55
N MET A 45 -7.34 -13.04 8.48
CA MET A 45 -6.06 -12.33 8.40
C MET A 45 -4.91 -13.28 8.70
N ARG A 46 -4.04 -13.53 7.71
CA ARG A 46 -2.82 -14.32 7.89
C ARG A 46 -1.82 -13.73 8.88
N ARG A 47 -1.84 -12.40 9.04
CA ARG A 47 -0.88 -11.63 9.84
C ARG A 47 -1.59 -10.42 10.41
N GLY A 48 -1.30 -10.08 11.67
CA GLY A 48 -1.83 -8.87 12.30
C GLY A 48 -1.35 -7.60 11.59
N VAL A 49 -2.21 -6.59 11.53
CA VAL A 49 -1.89 -5.27 10.99
C VAL A 49 -2.32 -4.18 11.97
N TRP A 50 -1.61 -3.06 11.96
CA TRP A 50 -2.06 -1.86 12.66
C TRP A 50 -3.18 -1.17 11.89
N VAL A 51 -4.31 -0.96 12.57
CA VAL A 51 -5.44 -0.18 12.05
C VAL A 51 -5.36 1.23 12.62
N MET A 52 -5.25 2.22 11.74
CA MET A 52 -5.07 3.62 12.09
C MET A 52 -6.34 4.42 11.81
N PRO A 53 -6.75 5.35 12.70
CA PRO A 53 -7.87 6.23 12.42
C PRO A 53 -7.50 7.27 11.36
N LYS A 54 -8.51 7.75 10.62
CA LYS A 54 -8.35 8.85 9.64
C LYS A 54 -8.04 10.20 10.31
N TYR A 55 -8.53 10.39 11.53
CA TYR A 55 -8.37 11.61 12.32
C TYR A 55 -7.72 11.30 13.66
N MET A 56 -6.81 12.17 14.09
CA MET A 56 -6.24 12.19 15.44
C MET A 56 -6.34 13.61 15.99
N ASP A 57 -6.83 13.75 17.23
CA ASP A 57 -7.03 15.06 17.88
C ASP A 57 -7.84 16.05 17.02
N GLY A 58 -8.84 15.56 16.28
CA GLY A 58 -9.70 16.36 15.39
C GLY A 58 -9.03 16.82 14.08
N LYS A 59 -7.81 16.38 13.78
CA LYS A 59 -7.06 16.72 12.56
C LYS A 59 -6.79 15.48 11.71
N PRO A 60 -6.70 15.61 10.37
CA PRO A 60 -6.25 14.52 9.50
C PRO A 60 -4.90 13.96 9.97
N ALA A 61 -4.83 12.64 10.13
CA ALA A 61 -3.67 11.96 10.73
C ALA A 61 -2.39 12.11 9.87
N ASP A 62 -2.55 12.29 8.55
CA ASP A 62 -1.49 12.52 7.57
C ASP A 62 -0.81 13.90 7.71
N LYS A 63 -1.46 14.87 8.37
CA LYS A 63 -0.93 16.22 8.59
C LYS A 63 -0.17 16.38 9.90
N ALA A 64 -0.04 15.33 10.70
CA ALA A 64 0.70 15.36 11.95
C ALA A 64 2.22 15.37 11.69
N VAL A 65 2.80 16.56 11.49
CA VAL A 65 4.24 16.73 11.28
C VAL A 65 4.96 16.79 12.63
N LEU A 66 5.94 15.91 12.82
CA LEU A 66 6.85 15.99 13.97
C LEU A 66 7.68 17.29 13.89
N PRO A 67 8.01 17.94 15.01
CA PRO A 67 8.81 19.16 15.00
C PRO A 67 10.16 18.97 14.29
N ALA A 68 10.53 19.88 13.40
CA ALA A 68 11.72 19.77 12.55
C ALA A 68 13.05 19.64 13.32
N TRP A 69 13.08 20.08 14.58
CA TRP A 69 14.25 20.01 15.46
C TRP A 69 14.49 18.61 16.08
N MET A 70 13.54 17.68 15.94
CA MET A 70 13.56 16.40 16.64
C MET A 70 14.27 15.31 15.81
N PRO A 71 15.20 14.53 16.40
CA PRO A 71 15.78 13.38 15.72
C PRO A 71 14.70 12.37 15.28
N ALA A 72 14.79 11.89 14.03
CA ALA A 72 13.77 11.02 13.44
C ALA A 72 13.52 9.71 14.21
N SER A 73 14.55 9.14 14.84
CA SER A 73 14.42 7.94 15.69
C SER A 73 13.58 8.19 16.94
N LEU A 74 13.82 9.32 17.62
CA LEU A 74 13.08 9.73 18.80
C LEU A 74 11.63 10.07 18.44
N GLY A 75 11.44 10.84 17.36
CA GLY A 75 10.12 11.20 16.86
C GLY A 75 9.27 9.97 16.52
N ARG A 76 9.85 8.97 15.83
CA ARG A 76 9.17 7.69 15.55
C ARG A 76 8.81 6.94 16.83
N LYS A 77 9.71 6.88 17.82
CA LYS A 77 9.44 6.20 19.10
C LYS A 77 8.27 6.85 19.86
N LEU A 78 8.23 8.19 19.91
CA LEU A 78 7.15 8.93 20.54
C LEU A 78 5.82 8.75 19.79
N ALA A 79 5.85 8.81 18.45
CA ALA A 79 4.68 8.58 17.62
C ALA A 79 4.10 7.17 17.85
N ARG A 80 4.94 6.13 17.86
CA ARG A 80 4.53 4.74 18.17
C ARG A 80 3.87 4.63 19.54
N ALA A 81 4.47 5.24 20.57
CA ALA A 81 3.92 5.22 21.92
C ALA A 81 2.56 5.91 21.98
N LYS A 82 2.42 7.07 21.33
CA LYS A 82 1.13 7.78 21.24
C LYS A 82 0.07 6.93 20.53
N ILE A 83 0.42 6.32 19.39
CA ILE A 83 -0.47 5.44 18.63
C ILE A 83 -0.97 4.28 19.50
N LYS A 84 -0.05 3.53 20.12
CA LYS A 84 -0.40 2.40 21.00
C LYS A 84 -1.29 2.83 22.17
N LYS A 85 -1.02 3.99 22.76
CA LYS A 85 -1.82 4.53 23.87
C LYS A 85 -3.22 4.98 23.43
N THR A 86 -3.34 5.59 22.26
CA THR A 86 -4.61 6.14 21.76
C THR A 86 -5.51 5.06 21.18
N ILE A 87 -4.95 4.11 20.44
CA ILE A 87 -5.71 3.08 19.72
C ILE A 87 -5.87 1.80 20.56
N GLY A 88 -4.94 1.52 21.48
CA GLY A 88 -4.85 0.22 22.15
C GLY A 88 -4.07 -0.81 21.33
N MET A 89 -3.94 -2.04 21.85
CA MET A 89 -3.35 -3.14 21.11
C MET A 89 -4.40 -3.80 20.22
N MET A 90 -3.99 -4.29 19.05
CA MET A 90 -4.92 -4.96 18.12
C MET A 90 -5.53 -6.23 18.76
N GLU A 91 -4.76 -6.90 19.63
CA GLU A 91 -5.18 -8.07 20.40
C GLU A 91 -6.35 -7.74 21.35
N ASP A 92 -6.43 -6.51 21.85
CA ASP A 92 -7.52 -6.07 22.75
C ASP A 92 -8.87 -6.03 22.00
N TYR A 93 -8.85 -5.95 20.67
CA TYR A 93 -10.01 -6.05 19.79
C TYR A 93 -10.24 -7.48 19.28
N GLY A 94 -9.43 -8.46 19.68
CA GLY A 94 -9.50 -9.83 19.16
C GLY A 94 -8.86 -10.02 17.77
N LEU A 95 -8.08 -9.04 17.29
CA LEU A 95 -7.31 -9.18 16.06
C LEU A 95 -5.98 -9.89 16.33
N PRO A 96 -5.39 -10.58 15.33
CA PRO A 96 -4.06 -11.16 15.48
C PRO A 96 -3.01 -10.10 15.82
N LYS A 97 -2.07 -10.46 16.70
CA LYS A 97 -0.94 -9.59 17.07
C LYS A 97 -0.11 -9.22 15.84
N PRO A 98 0.10 -7.93 15.54
CA PRO A 98 1.10 -7.52 14.57
C PRO A 98 2.50 -7.89 15.07
N ASP A 99 3.30 -8.50 14.21
CA ASP A 99 4.72 -8.82 14.40
C ASP A 99 5.66 -7.64 14.03
N HIS A 100 5.11 -6.44 13.86
CA HIS A 100 5.83 -5.22 13.52
C HIS A 100 5.26 -4.04 14.33
N GLU A 101 6.08 -3.01 14.52
CA GLU A 101 5.64 -1.81 15.22
C GLU A 101 4.78 -0.89 14.32
N PRO A 102 3.97 0.01 14.90
CA PRO A 102 3.33 1.06 14.13
C PRO A 102 4.39 1.84 13.33
N LEU A 103 4.04 2.21 12.09
CA LEU A 103 4.91 2.93 11.15
C LEU A 103 6.09 2.11 10.58
N GLU A 104 6.15 0.78 10.76
CA GLU A 104 7.12 -0.12 10.09
C GLU A 104 6.53 -0.87 8.88
N GLY A 105 5.25 -0.63 8.60
CA GLY A 105 4.51 -1.16 7.46
C GLY A 105 3.52 -0.12 6.96
N HIS A 106 2.95 -0.33 5.77
CA HIS A 106 1.82 0.48 5.35
C HIS A 106 0.64 0.20 6.28
N PRO A 107 0.18 1.17 7.09
CA PRO A 107 -0.94 0.94 7.98
C PRO A 107 -2.20 0.75 7.15
N SER A 108 -3.15 -0.02 7.67
CA SER A 108 -4.50 0.05 7.14
C SER A 108 -5.25 1.15 7.86
N VAL A 109 -5.93 2.02 7.13
CA VAL A 109 -6.58 3.21 7.67
C VAL A 109 -8.08 3.00 7.61
N SER A 110 -8.73 2.96 8.76
CA SER A 110 -10.18 2.88 8.86
C SER A 110 -10.69 3.61 10.09
N GLY A 111 -11.80 4.34 9.95
CA GLY A 111 -12.44 5.04 11.06
C GLY A 111 -13.44 4.20 11.83
N GLU A 112 -13.95 3.12 11.23
CA GLU A 112 -15.10 2.36 11.75
C GLU A 112 -14.73 0.91 12.10
N PHE A 113 -13.75 0.33 11.41
CA PHE A 113 -13.42 -1.09 11.51
C PHE A 113 -13.18 -1.58 12.95
N LEU A 114 -12.31 -0.92 13.72
CA LEU A 114 -12.02 -1.34 15.10
C LEU A 114 -13.25 -1.28 16.00
N THR A 115 -14.11 -0.28 15.82
CA THR A 115 -15.37 -0.17 16.55
C THR A 115 -16.29 -1.35 16.23
N ARG A 116 -16.42 -1.72 14.95
CA ARG A 116 -17.26 -2.83 14.51
C ARG A 116 -16.76 -4.18 15.03
N VAL A 117 -15.46 -4.40 15.04
CA VAL A 117 -14.85 -5.58 15.68
C VAL A 117 -15.15 -5.58 17.18
N GLY A 118 -14.91 -4.45 17.87
CA GLY A 118 -15.15 -4.33 19.31
C GLY A 118 -16.63 -4.50 19.73
N CYS A 119 -17.57 -4.13 18.86
CA CYS A 119 -19.00 -4.36 19.07
C CYS A 119 -19.44 -5.81 18.76
N GLY A 120 -18.55 -6.64 18.19
CA GLY A 120 -18.86 -8.02 17.77
C GLY A 120 -19.59 -8.12 16.44
N ASP A 121 -19.71 -7.02 15.68
CA ASP A 121 -20.31 -7.02 14.33
C ASP A 121 -19.40 -7.75 13.31
N ILE A 122 -18.09 -7.82 13.61
CA ILE A 122 -17.08 -8.50 12.80
C ILE A 122 -16.37 -9.53 13.67
N THR A 123 -16.30 -10.79 13.20
CA THR A 123 -15.56 -11.86 13.88
C THR A 123 -14.20 -12.08 13.21
N PRO A 124 -13.08 -11.73 13.85
CA PRO A 124 -11.74 -12.08 13.34
C PRO A 124 -11.51 -13.59 13.35
N LYS A 125 -10.84 -14.09 12.31
CA LYS A 125 -10.39 -15.47 12.16
C LYS A 125 -8.94 -15.51 11.69
N PRO A 126 -8.17 -16.56 12.03
CA PRO A 126 -6.83 -16.73 11.50
C PRO A 126 -6.88 -17.11 10.01
N ASP A 127 -5.75 -17.54 9.44
CA ASP A 127 -5.67 -17.88 8.03
C ASP A 127 -6.58 -19.07 7.67
N ILE A 128 -6.92 -19.17 6.39
CA ILE A 128 -7.72 -20.27 5.87
C ILE A 128 -6.81 -21.48 5.68
N GLU A 129 -7.15 -22.60 6.31
CA GLU A 129 -6.47 -23.88 6.07
C GLU A 129 -7.04 -24.56 4.81
N LYS A 130 -8.37 -24.68 4.72
CA LYS A 130 -9.04 -25.25 3.56
C LYS A 130 -10.50 -24.80 3.44
N LEU A 131 -10.99 -24.85 2.20
CA LEU A 131 -12.42 -24.79 1.92
C LEU A 131 -13.03 -26.18 2.17
N ASP A 132 -14.19 -26.23 2.80
CA ASP A 132 -14.82 -27.47 3.27
C ASP A 132 -16.32 -27.48 2.97
N GLY A 133 -16.68 -27.74 1.71
CA GLY A 133 -18.07 -27.80 1.25
C GLY A 133 -18.80 -26.47 1.40
N ASP A 134 -19.68 -26.37 2.40
CA ASP A 134 -20.45 -25.17 2.73
C ASP A 134 -19.74 -24.24 3.73
N GLY A 135 -18.48 -24.52 4.06
CA GLY A 135 -17.74 -23.80 5.08
C GLY A 135 -16.25 -23.68 4.82
N VAL A 136 -15.57 -23.14 5.81
CA VAL A 136 -14.14 -22.85 5.82
C VAL A 136 -13.55 -23.35 7.12
N VAL A 137 -12.44 -24.09 7.01
CA VAL A 137 -11.61 -24.49 8.15
C VAL A 137 -10.43 -23.54 8.24
N PHE A 138 -10.21 -23.00 9.44
CA PHE A 138 -9.12 -22.07 9.72
C PHE A 138 -7.95 -22.78 10.38
N THR A 139 -6.77 -22.16 10.36
CA THR A 139 -5.53 -22.76 10.89
C THR A 139 -5.53 -23.02 12.40
N ASP A 140 -6.51 -22.50 13.15
CA ASP A 140 -6.73 -22.82 14.57
C ASP A 140 -7.61 -24.07 14.78
N GLY A 141 -8.01 -24.75 13.70
CA GLY A 141 -8.89 -25.91 13.70
C GLY A 141 -10.38 -25.56 13.79
N THR A 142 -10.75 -24.27 13.90
CA THR A 142 -12.16 -23.87 13.90
C THR A 142 -12.75 -23.97 12.51
N ARG A 143 -14.07 -24.21 12.43
CA ARG A 143 -14.83 -24.27 11.17
C ARG A 143 -16.04 -23.33 11.25
N GLU A 144 -16.27 -22.57 10.19
CA GLU A 144 -17.49 -21.76 10.04
C GLU A 144 -18.20 -22.10 8.73
N LYS A 145 -19.53 -22.09 8.76
CA LYS A 145 -20.33 -22.06 7.53
C LYS A 145 -20.19 -20.67 6.88
N ILE A 146 -19.86 -20.63 5.59
CA ILE A 146 -19.60 -19.41 4.82
C ILE A 146 -20.31 -19.51 3.46
N ASP A 147 -21.22 -18.58 3.19
CA ASP A 147 -22.01 -18.57 1.96
C ASP A 147 -21.34 -17.76 0.84
N ALA A 148 -20.44 -16.83 1.20
CA ALA A 148 -19.70 -16.00 0.24
C ALA A 148 -18.31 -15.61 0.78
N ILE A 149 -17.32 -15.63 -0.10
CA ILE A 149 -15.94 -15.21 0.19
C ILE A 149 -15.58 -14.02 -0.69
N VAL A 150 -15.07 -12.95 -0.08
CA VAL A 150 -14.53 -11.77 -0.76
C VAL A 150 -13.02 -11.75 -0.60
N TRP A 151 -12.31 -11.92 -1.72
CA TRP A 151 -10.85 -11.89 -1.76
C TRP A 151 -10.33 -10.45 -1.88
N ALA A 152 -10.09 -9.79 -0.76
CA ALA A 152 -9.49 -8.46 -0.68
C ALA A 152 -7.96 -8.54 -0.51
N THR A 153 -7.31 -9.33 -1.36
CA THR A 153 -5.89 -9.73 -1.24
C THR A 153 -4.90 -8.82 -1.99
N GLY A 154 -5.41 -7.79 -2.67
CA GLY A 154 -4.61 -6.82 -3.42
C GLY A 154 -4.63 -7.08 -4.93
N TYR A 155 -3.69 -6.47 -5.65
CA TYR A 155 -3.63 -6.48 -7.11
C TYR A 155 -2.23 -6.83 -7.61
N ASN A 156 -2.18 -7.44 -8.80
CA ASN A 156 -0.95 -7.63 -9.57
C ASN A 156 -0.89 -6.59 -10.68
N VAL A 157 0.28 -5.95 -10.84
CA VAL A 157 0.52 -5.02 -11.94
C VAL A 157 1.07 -5.80 -13.13
N THR A 158 0.39 -5.69 -14.27
CA THR A 158 0.81 -6.29 -15.53
C THR A 158 0.61 -5.30 -16.67
N PHE A 159 1.39 -5.43 -17.74
CA PHE A 159 1.25 -4.63 -18.96
C PHE A 159 1.03 -5.56 -20.16
N PRO A 160 -0.18 -6.11 -20.38
CA PRO A 160 -0.41 -7.11 -21.43
C PRO A 160 -0.12 -6.62 -22.85
N PHE A 161 -0.09 -5.31 -23.05
CA PHE A 161 0.22 -4.67 -24.34
C PHE A 161 1.74 -4.55 -24.62
N LEU A 162 2.61 -4.71 -23.60
CA LEU A 162 4.06 -4.75 -23.76
C LEU A 162 4.52 -6.21 -23.83
N LYS A 163 4.98 -6.64 -25.00
CA LYS A 163 5.35 -8.04 -25.26
C LYS A 163 6.77 -8.40 -24.83
N GLN A 164 7.58 -7.40 -24.47
CA GLN A 164 8.97 -7.61 -24.09
C GLN A 164 9.07 -7.93 -22.59
N ASP A 165 9.72 -9.05 -22.27
CA ASP A 165 9.81 -9.57 -20.90
C ASP A 165 10.51 -8.63 -19.91
N ASP A 166 11.40 -7.76 -20.40
CA ASP A 166 12.13 -6.77 -19.59
C ASP A 166 11.32 -5.51 -19.28
N LEU A 167 10.14 -5.36 -19.89
CA LEU A 167 9.21 -4.25 -19.69
C LEU A 167 7.97 -4.60 -18.87
N THR A 168 7.88 -5.82 -18.33
CA THR A 168 6.80 -6.23 -17.44
C THR A 168 7.29 -6.42 -16.01
N PRO A 169 6.53 -5.98 -15.00
CA PRO A 169 6.79 -6.32 -13.60
C PRO A 169 6.77 -7.83 -13.39
N LYS A 170 7.63 -8.32 -12.49
CA LYS A 170 7.59 -9.69 -11.99
C LYS A 170 7.25 -9.66 -10.52
N GLU A 171 6.11 -10.24 -10.16
CA GLU A 171 5.59 -10.21 -8.79
C GLU A 171 5.56 -8.79 -8.18
N ASN A 172 5.09 -7.80 -8.95
CA ASN A 172 5.08 -6.38 -8.59
C ASN A 172 6.47 -5.76 -8.33
N VAL A 173 7.56 -6.44 -8.68
CA VAL A 173 8.92 -5.87 -8.74
C VAL A 173 9.18 -5.37 -10.15
N PHE A 174 9.46 -4.08 -10.28
CA PHE A 174 9.84 -3.48 -11.55
C PHE A 174 10.82 -2.31 -11.34
N PRO A 175 12.13 -2.60 -11.29
CA PRO A 175 13.15 -1.59 -11.04
C PRO A 175 13.24 -0.65 -12.23
N LEU A 176 12.99 0.63 -11.98
CA LEU A 176 13.00 1.70 -12.97
C LEU A 176 13.76 2.88 -12.41
N TYR A 177 14.58 3.51 -13.24
CA TYR A 177 15.22 4.77 -12.95
C TYR A 177 14.17 5.81 -12.58
N LYS A 178 14.29 6.35 -11.36
CA LYS A 178 13.34 7.28 -10.75
C LYS A 178 11.88 6.78 -10.80
N ARG A 179 11.65 5.47 -10.75
CA ARG A 179 10.31 4.83 -10.89
C ARG A 179 9.62 5.14 -12.23
N MET A 180 10.38 5.47 -13.27
CA MET A 180 9.85 5.94 -14.55
C MET A 180 10.43 5.25 -15.79
N VAL A 181 11.74 5.04 -15.84
CA VAL A 181 12.42 4.65 -17.10
C VAL A 181 13.22 3.38 -16.91
N LYS A 182 13.14 2.47 -17.88
CA LYS A 182 13.99 1.28 -17.92
C LYS A 182 15.31 1.64 -18.60
N PRO A 183 16.48 1.42 -17.97
CA PRO A 183 17.77 1.64 -18.62
C PRO A 183 17.87 0.89 -19.96
N GLY A 184 18.33 1.56 -21.00
CA GLY A 184 18.34 1.11 -22.40
C GLY A 184 17.03 1.34 -23.17
N ARG A 185 16.01 1.96 -22.55
CA ARG A 185 14.70 2.27 -23.15
C ARG A 185 14.23 3.68 -22.79
N GLU A 186 15.10 4.67 -22.97
CA GLU A 186 14.91 6.09 -22.64
C GLU A 186 13.86 6.82 -23.51
N THR A 187 13.04 6.06 -24.24
CA THR A 187 11.91 6.54 -25.05
C THR A 187 10.55 6.04 -24.52
N ILE A 188 10.56 5.20 -23.48
CA ILE A 188 9.36 4.63 -22.84
C ILE A 188 9.32 5.08 -21.39
N PHE A 189 8.20 5.69 -20.99
CA PHE A 189 8.00 6.24 -19.65
C PHE A 189 6.83 5.55 -18.95
N PHE A 190 7.07 5.08 -17.73
CA PHE A 190 6.06 4.57 -16.81
C PHE A 190 5.70 5.67 -15.82
N LEU A 191 4.43 6.07 -15.77
CA LEU A 191 3.96 7.14 -14.89
C LEU A 191 2.98 6.61 -13.85
N GLY A 192 3.06 7.13 -12.63
CA GLY A 192 2.22 6.70 -11.51
C GLY A 192 2.52 5.28 -11.02
N LEU A 193 3.63 4.68 -11.44
CA LEU A 193 3.98 3.30 -11.10
C LEU A 193 4.71 3.19 -9.76
N ALA A 194 4.06 3.67 -8.71
CA ALA A 194 4.50 3.57 -7.33
C ALA A 194 3.30 3.72 -6.37
N GLN A 195 3.51 3.44 -5.09
CA GLN A 195 2.58 3.74 -4.01
C GLN A 195 3.18 4.86 -3.14
N PRO A 196 2.93 6.14 -3.49
CA PRO A 196 3.38 7.26 -2.68
C PRO A 196 2.40 7.54 -1.53
N LEU A 197 2.93 8.09 -0.44
CA LEU A 197 2.13 8.75 0.61
C LEU A 197 2.39 10.26 0.56
N PRO A 198 1.38 11.16 0.45
CA PRO A 198 -0.04 10.89 0.67
C PRO A 198 -0.90 10.62 -0.58
N THR A 199 -0.52 11.09 -1.79
CA THR A 199 -1.40 10.99 -2.98
C THR A 199 -0.65 10.64 -4.27
N LEU A 200 -1.31 9.86 -5.14
CA LEU A 200 -0.76 9.42 -6.44
C LEU A 200 -0.79 10.51 -7.51
N VAL A 201 -1.81 11.37 -7.51
CA VAL A 201 -2.00 12.39 -8.58
C VAL A 201 -0.83 13.39 -8.58
N ASN A 202 -0.46 13.92 -7.42
CA ASN A 202 0.67 14.85 -7.30
C ASN A 202 2.00 14.18 -7.65
N PHE A 203 2.12 12.88 -7.40
CA PHE A 203 3.31 12.09 -7.74
C PHE A 203 3.47 11.97 -9.26
N ALA A 204 2.40 11.59 -9.97
CA ALA A 204 2.42 11.52 -11.43
C ALA A 204 2.67 12.91 -12.08
N GLU A 205 2.15 13.99 -11.49
CA GLU A 205 2.46 15.36 -11.93
C GLU A 205 3.95 15.70 -11.78
N GLN A 206 4.63 15.26 -10.71
CA GLN A 206 6.07 15.50 -10.59
C GLN A 206 6.84 14.72 -11.66
N GLN A 207 6.45 13.47 -11.92
CA GLN A 207 7.05 12.66 -12.97
C GLN A 207 6.89 13.29 -14.35
N SER A 208 5.74 13.88 -14.66
CA SER A 208 5.51 14.50 -15.98
C SER A 208 6.48 15.64 -16.29
N LYS A 209 7.04 16.33 -15.28
CA LYS A 209 8.04 17.38 -15.48
C LYS A 209 9.34 16.87 -16.10
N LEU A 210 9.82 15.69 -15.65
CA LEU A 210 10.98 15.05 -16.26
C LEU A 210 10.66 14.59 -17.68
N VAL A 211 9.48 13.98 -17.89
CA VAL A 211 9.07 13.52 -19.23
C VAL A 211 9.01 14.68 -20.22
N ALA A 212 8.38 15.79 -19.84
CA ALA A 212 8.30 16.98 -20.68
C ALA A 212 9.70 17.48 -21.08
N ALA A 213 10.59 17.66 -20.11
CA ALA A 213 11.96 18.09 -20.38
C ALA A 213 12.74 17.11 -21.28
N ALA A 214 12.51 15.80 -21.13
CA ALA A 214 13.16 14.78 -21.97
C ALA A 214 12.62 14.81 -23.41
N LEU A 215 11.32 14.99 -23.59
CA LEU A 215 10.69 15.07 -24.92
C LEU A 215 11.05 16.36 -25.66
N ASP A 216 11.23 17.48 -24.94
CA ASP A 216 11.67 18.75 -25.50
C ASP A 216 13.19 18.78 -25.82
N GLY A 217 13.91 17.72 -25.49
CA GLY A 217 15.37 17.63 -25.65
C GLY A 217 16.17 18.46 -24.64
N GLU A 218 15.49 19.04 -23.64
CA GLU A 218 16.12 19.83 -22.57
C GLU A 218 16.74 18.96 -21.47
N TYR A 219 16.46 17.67 -21.44
CA TYR A 219 16.99 16.72 -20.45
C TYR A 219 17.75 15.58 -21.13
N ALA A 220 18.95 15.29 -20.64
CA ALA A 220 19.71 14.10 -21.01
C ALA A 220 19.81 13.12 -19.84
N PHE A 221 19.50 11.85 -20.11
CA PHE A 221 19.66 10.74 -19.17
C PHE A 221 21.16 10.52 -18.86
N PRO A 222 21.50 10.03 -17.65
CA PRO A 222 22.81 9.46 -17.43
C PRO A 222 22.95 8.14 -18.20
N ASP A 223 24.16 7.58 -18.26
CA ASP A 223 24.35 6.27 -18.89
C ASP A 223 23.59 5.15 -18.14
N ALA A 224 23.39 4.01 -18.81
CA ALA A 224 22.61 2.91 -18.28
C ALA A 224 23.15 2.36 -16.95
N ALA A 225 24.48 2.28 -16.79
CA ALA A 225 25.11 1.78 -15.57
C ALA A 225 24.84 2.73 -14.40
N GLU A 226 24.89 4.03 -14.63
CA GLU A 226 24.55 5.03 -13.61
C GLU A 226 23.07 5.02 -13.27
N MET A 227 22.18 4.87 -14.26
CA MET A 227 20.74 4.71 -13.99
C MET A 227 20.44 3.48 -13.13
N GLU A 228 21.12 2.35 -13.37
CA GLU A 228 20.99 1.14 -12.55
C GLU A 228 21.49 1.36 -11.12
N ARG A 229 22.67 2.00 -10.95
CA ARG A 229 23.21 2.35 -9.62
C ARG A 229 22.25 3.21 -8.82
N ILE A 230 21.69 4.24 -9.46
CA ILE A 230 20.71 5.14 -8.84
C ILE A 230 19.44 4.37 -8.49
N THR A 231 18.94 3.51 -9.37
CA THR A 231 17.74 2.69 -9.12
C THR A 231 17.91 1.84 -7.86
N ILE A 232 19.04 1.16 -7.71
CA ILE A 232 19.33 0.32 -6.54
C ILE A 232 19.41 1.17 -5.25
N ALA A 233 20.03 2.35 -5.33
CA ALA A 233 20.12 3.27 -4.20
C ALA A 233 18.73 3.80 -3.76
N ASP A 234 17.92 4.22 -4.73
CA ASP A 234 16.55 4.71 -4.50
C ASP A 234 15.66 3.61 -3.91
N GLU A 235 15.76 2.37 -4.41
CA GLU A 235 15.01 1.24 -3.87
C GLU A 235 15.39 0.95 -2.42
N LYS A 236 16.69 1.01 -2.09
CA LYS A 236 17.16 0.84 -0.71
C LYS A 236 16.66 1.95 0.20
N GLU A 237 16.69 3.21 -0.25
CA GLU A 237 16.22 4.36 0.54
C GLU A 237 14.72 4.27 0.83
N HIS A 238 13.92 3.97 -0.19
CA HIS A 238 12.46 3.94 -0.06
C HIS A 238 11.93 2.65 0.57
N LEU A 239 12.53 1.49 0.29
CA LEU A 239 11.98 0.20 0.70
C LEU A 239 12.66 -0.39 1.94
N GLY A 240 13.88 0.05 2.27
CA GLY A 240 14.71 -0.62 3.28
C GLY A 240 14.17 -0.62 4.71
N HIS A 241 13.11 0.14 5.00
CA HIS A 241 12.44 0.18 6.30
C HIS A 241 11.11 -0.59 6.35
N PHE A 242 10.64 -1.13 5.21
CA PHE A 242 9.47 -2.00 5.14
C PHE A 242 9.91 -3.46 5.27
N TYR A 243 9.08 -4.29 5.90
CA TYR A 243 9.27 -5.74 5.84
C TYR A 243 8.94 -6.29 4.44
N ASP A 244 9.57 -7.41 4.10
CA ASP A 244 9.38 -8.06 2.81
C ASP A 244 7.96 -8.62 2.66
N SER A 245 7.23 -8.09 1.68
CA SER A 245 5.88 -8.51 1.32
C SER A 245 5.53 -7.97 -0.07
N PRO A 246 4.80 -8.73 -0.91
CA PRO A 246 4.43 -8.27 -2.26
C PRO A 246 3.75 -6.90 -2.32
N ARG A 247 3.00 -6.52 -1.27
CA ARG A 247 2.30 -5.22 -1.18
C ARG A 247 3.20 -4.03 -0.85
N HIS A 248 4.46 -4.25 -0.47
CA HIS A 248 5.41 -3.20 -0.10
C HIS A 248 6.47 -2.95 -1.18
N ARG A 249 6.42 -3.65 -2.32
CA ARG A 249 7.44 -3.59 -3.37
C ARG A 249 7.45 -2.30 -4.20
N MET A 250 6.43 -1.45 -4.05
CA MET A 250 6.26 -0.21 -4.82
C MET A 250 6.19 1.06 -3.96
N GLN A 251 6.44 0.96 -2.65
CA GLN A 251 6.30 2.11 -1.75
C GLN A 251 7.36 3.20 -2.02
N VAL A 252 6.95 4.46 -1.90
CA VAL A 252 7.81 5.63 -2.06
C VAL A 252 7.44 6.70 -1.04
N ASP A 253 8.45 7.31 -0.41
CA ASP A 253 8.25 8.55 0.35
C ASP A 253 8.13 9.71 -0.63
N PHE A 254 6.96 10.34 -0.68
CA PHE A 254 6.65 11.39 -1.65
C PHE A 254 7.60 12.59 -1.55
N ASN A 255 7.91 13.06 -0.34
CA ASN A 255 8.71 14.27 -0.15
C ASN A 255 10.17 14.02 -0.54
N LEU A 256 10.72 12.88 -0.15
CA LEU A 256 12.06 12.46 -0.54
C LEU A 256 12.16 12.32 -2.06
N TYR A 257 11.18 11.64 -2.67
CA TYR A 257 11.12 11.44 -4.11
C TYR A 257 11.04 12.75 -4.89
N CYS A 258 10.12 13.65 -4.52
CA CYS A 258 9.95 14.92 -5.23
C CYS A 258 11.22 15.77 -5.17
N ARG A 259 11.84 15.87 -3.99
CA ARG A 259 13.10 16.60 -3.81
C ARG A 259 14.22 16.03 -4.67
N ASP A 260 14.32 14.71 -4.71
CA ASP A 260 15.35 14.03 -5.47
C ASP A 260 15.12 14.13 -6.99
N LEU A 261 13.88 13.93 -7.45
CA LEU A 261 13.49 14.07 -8.85
C LEU A 261 13.77 15.49 -9.38
N LEU A 262 13.44 16.54 -8.63
CA LEU A 262 13.71 17.92 -9.03
C LEU A 262 15.22 18.18 -9.19
N LYS A 263 16.05 17.68 -8.27
CA LYS A 263 17.51 17.76 -8.40
C LYS A 263 18.01 16.99 -9.61
N GLU A 264 17.40 15.86 -9.93
CA GLU A 264 17.77 15.06 -11.08
C GLU A 264 17.41 15.74 -12.40
N ILE A 265 16.24 16.39 -12.47
CA ILE A 265 15.84 17.20 -13.63
C ILE A 265 16.89 18.30 -13.87
N GLU A 266 17.32 19.03 -12.84
CA GLU A 266 18.37 20.04 -12.95
C GLU A 266 19.70 19.47 -13.45
N LYS A 267 20.10 18.28 -12.96
CA LYS A 267 21.32 17.60 -13.42
C LYS A 267 21.20 17.18 -14.88
N GLY A 268 20.07 16.61 -15.30
CA GLY A 268 19.85 16.20 -16.68
C GLY A 268 19.78 17.38 -17.65
N MET A 269 19.25 18.52 -17.21
CA MET A 269 19.34 19.77 -17.97
C MET A 269 20.78 20.25 -18.16
N LYS A 270 21.62 20.13 -17.13
CA LYS A 270 23.05 20.43 -17.26
C LYS A 270 23.77 19.45 -18.20
N ARG A 271 23.41 18.16 -18.16
CA ARG A 271 23.94 17.14 -19.08
C ARG A 271 23.55 17.46 -20.53
N ALA A 272 22.28 17.78 -20.79
CA ALA A 272 21.82 18.16 -22.14
C ALA A 272 22.62 19.34 -22.69
N LYS A 273 22.82 20.40 -21.89
CA LYS A 273 23.63 21.57 -22.29
C LYS A 273 25.11 21.25 -22.53
N ALA A 274 25.65 20.21 -21.91
CA ALA A 274 27.03 19.78 -22.15
C ALA A 274 27.18 18.94 -23.43
N HIS A 275 26.07 18.42 -23.97
CA HIS A 275 26.01 17.63 -25.20
C HIS A 275 25.47 18.42 -26.41
N ALA A 276 24.97 19.64 -26.19
CA ALA A 276 24.53 20.58 -27.23
C ALA A 276 25.70 21.40 -27.77
#